data_AF-R4LS84-F1
#
_entry.id   AF-R4LS84-F1
#
_cell.length_a   1.000
_cell.length_b   1.000
_cell.length_c   1.000
_cell.angle_alpha   90.00
_cell.angle_beta   90.00
_cell.angle_gamma   90.00
#
_symmetry.space_group_name_H-M   'P 1'
#
loop_
_entity.id
_entity.type
_entity.pdbx_description
1 polymer ?
#
loop_
_entity_poly.entity_id
_entity_poly.type
_entity_poly.pdbx_seq_one_letter_code
_entity_poly.pdbx_strand_id
1 'polypeptide(L)'
;MTDAELEGVSADRAPQIVAGALVAEASMRALSIEAVEICPWALREGLILRKLDSEADGTALIESSSVHTSVRAVGGQPADRNAANRSRGSKP
;
A
#
# COMPACT_ATOMS: atom_id res chain seq x y z
N MET A 1 17.27 -26.26 -8.89
CA MET A 1 16.19 -26.86 -8.09
C MET A 1 15.05 -25.87 -8.17
N THR A 2 14.14 -26.11 -9.12
CA THR A 2 13.13 -25.14 -9.57
C THR A 2 11.97 -25.08 -8.58
N ASP A 3 11.46 -23.89 -8.29
CA ASP A 3 10.40 -23.50 -7.31
C ASP A 3 9.02 -24.23 -7.40
N ALA A 4 8.98 -25.42 -8.00
CA ALA A 4 7.77 -26.16 -8.37
C ALA A 4 7.22 -27.11 -7.29
N GLU A 5 7.71 -27.06 -6.05
CA GLU A 5 7.34 -28.06 -5.02
C GLU A 5 6.32 -27.55 -3.98
N LEU A 6 6.06 -26.24 -3.91
CA LEU A 6 5.03 -25.70 -3.03
C LEU A 6 3.71 -25.57 -3.77
N GLU A 7 2.82 -26.53 -3.54
CA GLU A 7 1.48 -26.55 -4.12
C GLU A 7 0.73 -25.23 -3.81
N GLY A 8 0.33 -24.50 -4.87
CA GLY A 8 -0.33 -23.20 -4.75
C GLY A 8 0.59 -21.96 -4.75
N VAL A 9 1.92 -22.14 -4.79
CA VAL A 9 2.88 -21.03 -4.89
C VAL A 9 3.32 -20.84 -6.35
N SER A 10 3.09 -19.65 -6.90
CA SER A 10 3.63 -19.28 -8.20
C SER A 10 5.14 -19.03 -8.10
N ALA A 11 5.90 -19.36 -9.15
CA ALA A 11 7.35 -19.14 -9.20
C ALA A 11 7.77 -17.69 -8.86
N ASP A 12 6.97 -16.69 -9.27
CA ASP A 12 7.23 -15.28 -8.99
C ASP A 12 7.15 -14.90 -7.49
N ARG A 13 6.42 -15.70 -6.69
CA ARG A 13 6.20 -15.49 -5.26
C ARG A 13 7.09 -16.36 -4.36
N ALA A 14 7.74 -17.36 -4.92
CA ALA A 14 8.54 -18.31 -4.15
C ALA A 14 9.66 -17.63 -3.33
N PRO A 15 10.41 -16.64 -3.87
CA PRO A 15 11.44 -15.94 -3.09
C PRO A 15 10.88 -15.18 -1.88
N GLN A 16 9.71 -14.53 -2.04
CA GLN A 16 9.08 -13.71 -1.00
C GLN A 16 8.49 -14.59 0.10
N ILE A 17 7.99 -15.80 -0.23
CA ILE A 17 7.50 -16.75 0.77
C ILE A 17 8.63 -17.21 1.70
N VAL A 18 9.80 -17.50 1.16
CA VAL A 18 10.97 -17.88 1.98
C VAL A 18 11.39 -16.73 2.90
N ALA A 19 11.46 -15.51 2.36
CA ALA A 19 11.76 -14.32 3.16
C ALA A 19 10.71 -14.11 4.27
N GLY A 20 9.42 -14.27 3.94
CA GLY A 20 8.32 -14.16 4.91
C GLY A 20 8.38 -15.22 6.00
N ALA A 21 8.71 -16.47 5.65
CA ALA A 21 8.83 -17.56 6.62
C ALA A 21 9.94 -17.32 7.64
N LEU A 22 11.09 -16.79 7.19
CA LEU A 22 12.19 -16.44 8.09
C LEU A 22 11.81 -15.34 9.08
N VAL A 23 11.11 -14.30 8.59
CA VAL A 23 10.62 -13.22 9.45
C VAL A 23 9.60 -13.76 10.45
N ALA A 24 8.67 -14.61 10.01
CA ALA A 24 7.68 -15.23 10.90
C ALA A 24 8.33 -16.07 11.99
N GLU A 25 9.31 -16.93 11.66
CA GLU A 25 10.04 -17.75 12.64
C GLU A 25 10.78 -16.87 13.67
N ALA A 26 11.47 -15.84 13.20
CA ALA A 26 12.18 -14.90 14.07
C ALA A 26 11.23 -14.15 15.01
N SER A 27 10.07 -13.69 14.49
CA SER A 27 9.03 -13.06 15.30
C SER A 27 8.45 -14.02 16.34
N MET A 28 8.14 -15.26 15.97
CA MET A 28 7.63 -16.27 16.90
C MET A 28 8.62 -16.58 18.02
N ARG A 29 9.91 -16.71 17.69
CA ARG A 29 10.99 -16.91 18.66
C ARG A 29 11.14 -15.71 19.59
N ALA A 30 11.10 -14.49 19.05
CA ALA A 30 11.19 -13.26 19.84
C ALA A 30 10.02 -13.08 20.81
N LEU A 31 8.83 -13.52 20.41
CA LEU A 31 7.60 -13.48 21.22
C LEU A 31 7.41 -14.71 22.11
N SER A 32 8.29 -15.72 21.99
CA SER A 32 8.19 -17.00 22.70
C SER A 32 6.84 -17.71 22.49
N ILE A 33 6.34 -17.71 21.26
CA ILE A 33 5.08 -18.37 20.87
C ILE A 33 5.35 -19.57 19.98
N GLU A 34 4.67 -20.68 20.25
CA GLU A 34 4.84 -21.95 19.52
C GLU A 34 3.84 -22.11 18.37
N ALA A 35 2.69 -21.44 18.46
CA ALA A 35 1.63 -21.51 17.47
C ALA A 35 1.02 -20.14 17.23
N VAL A 36 0.61 -19.91 15.99
CA VAL A 36 -0.12 -18.73 15.55
C VAL A 36 -1.27 -19.17 14.66
N GLU A 37 -2.40 -18.49 14.79
CA GLU A 37 -3.52 -18.65 13.87
C GLU A 37 -3.40 -17.61 12.76
N ILE A 38 -3.58 -18.04 11.52
CA ILE A 38 -3.59 -17.13 10.39
C ILE A 38 -4.95 -16.45 10.35
N CYS A 39 -4.96 -15.14 10.55
CA CYS A 39 -6.18 -14.36 10.40
C CYS A 39 -6.73 -14.52 8.97
N PRO A 40 -8.03 -14.78 8.79
CA PRO A 40 -8.63 -14.97 7.47
C PRO A 40 -8.71 -13.67 6.66
N TRP A 41 -8.43 -12.53 7.31
CA TRP A 41 -8.60 -11.18 6.79
C TRP A 41 -7.29 -10.42 6.88
N ALA A 42 -6.94 -9.69 5.82
CA ALA A 42 -5.80 -8.79 5.83
C ALA A 42 -6.22 -7.41 6.36
N LEU A 43 -5.30 -6.45 6.32
CA LEU A 43 -5.54 -5.08 6.79
C LEU A 43 -6.76 -4.42 6.14
N ARG A 44 -6.98 -4.66 4.83
CA ARG A 44 -8.07 -4.04 4.08
C ARG A 44 -9.43 -4.48 4.63
N GLU A 45 -9.63 -5.78 4.74
CA GLU A 45 -10.87 -6.36 5.23
C GLU A 45 -11.06 -6.05 6.73
N GLY A 46 -9.98 -6.10 7.52
CA GLY A 46 -10.02 -5.73 8.93
C GLY A 46 -10.44 -4.27 9.17
N LEU A 47 -9.99 -3.33 8.33
CA LEU A 47 -10.39 -1.93 8.44
C LEU A 47 -11.85 -1.71 8.05
N ILE A 48 -12.33 -2.41 7.00
CA ILE A 48 -13.74 -2.37 6.59
C ILE A 48 -14.63 -2.87 7.73
N LEU A 49 -14.28 -4.01 8.32
CA LEU A 49 -15.04 -4.61 9.41
C LEU A 49 -15.08 -3.69 10.62
N ARG A 50 -13.95 -3.05 10.97
CA ARG A 50 -13.91 -2.06 12.07
C ARG A 50 -14.82 -0.85 11.83
N LYS A 51 -14.90 -0.37 10.59
CA LYS A 51 -15.78 0.75 10.24
C LYS A 51 -17.25 0.35 10.37
N LEU A 52 -17.60 -0.84 9.89
CA LEU A 52 -18.96 -1.39 10.03
C LEU A 52 -19.33 -1.63 11.50
N ASP A 53 -18.39 -2.12 12.31
CA ASP A 53 -18.56 -2.31 13.76
C ASP A 53 -18.86 -0.97 14.46
N SER A 54 -18.12 0.09 14.11
CA SER A 54 -18.34 1.44 14.67
C SER A 54 -19.67 2.09 14.25
N GLU A 55 -20.19 1.72 13.09
CA GLU A 55 -21.52 2.14 12.61
C GLU A 55 -22.64 1.33 13.27
N ALA A 56 -22.41 0.05 13.56
CA ALA A 56 -23.34 -0.83 14.28
C ALA A 56 -23.43 -0.51 15.78
N ASP A 57 -22.31 -0.13 16.41
CA ASP A 57 -22.21 0.22 17.83
C ASP A 57 -22.68 1.65 18.15
N GLY A 58 -23.15 2.41 17.15
CA GLY A 58 -23.70 3.76 17.33
C GLY A 58 -22.68 4.85 17.67
N THR A 59 -21.37 4.56 17.64
CA THR A 59 -20.29 5.53 17.90
C THR A 59 -20.02 6.46 16.71
N ALA A 60 -20.49 6.10 15.51
CA ALA A 60 -20.25 6.87 14.28
C ALA A 60 -20.96 8.25 14.18
N LEU A 61 -21.82 8.63 15.13
CA LEU A 61 -22.52 9.93 15.09
C LEU A 61 -21.66 11.14 15.52
N ILE A 62 -20.43 10.96 16.00
CA ILE A 62 -19.64 12.06 16.61
C ILE A 62 -18.61 12.73 15.67
N GLU A 63 -18.15 12.10 14.57
CA GLU A 63 -16.99 12.61 13.81
C GLU A 63 -17.29 13.31 12.45
N SER A 64 -18.51 13.28 11.94
CA SER A 64 -18.80 13.76 10.57
C SER A 64 -18.90 15.29 10.41
N SER A 65 -18.75 16.09 11.47
CA SER A 65 -19.10 17.52 11.44
C SER A 65 -17.95 18.52 11.24
N SER A 66 -16.68 18.13 11.03
CA SER A 66 -15.60 19.17 11.04
C SER A 66 -14.47 19.11 10.01
N VAL A 67 -14.45 18.25 8.98
CA VAL A 67 -13.40 18.40 7.94
C VAL A 67 -14.01 18.59 6.56
N HIS A 68 -14.41 19.84 6.32
CA HIS A 68 -14.52 20.40 4.99
C HIS A 68 -13.10 20.59 4.44
N THR A 69 -12.54 19.59 3.76
CA THR A 69 -11.29 19.77 2.99
C THR A 69 -11.60 20.74 1.86
N SER A 70 -11.36 22.03 2.11
CA SER A 70 -11.29 23.06 1.08
C SER A 70 -10.04 22.81 0.26
N VAL A 71 -10.20 22.12 -0.87
CA VAL A 71 -9.18 22.12 -1.93
C VAL A 71 -9.19 23.52 -2.54
N ARG A 72 -8.27 24.38 -2.12
CA ARG A 72 -7.96 25.60 -2.89
C ARG A 72 -7.31 25.17 -4.20
N ALA A 73 -8.03 25.38 -5.30
CA ALA A 73 -7.47 25.30 -6.63
C ALA A 73 -6.25 26.22 -6.74
N VAL A 74 -5.07 25.66 -6.95
CA VAL A 74 -3.91 26.45 -7.39
C VAL A 74 -4.15 26.76 -8.86
N GLY A 75 -4.56 28.01 -9.12
CA GLY A 75 -4.70 28.56 -10.46
C GLY A 75 -3.35 28.52 -11.19
N GLY A 76 -3.38 28.12 -12.46
CA GLY A 76 -2.20 27.77 -13.24
C GLY A 76 -1.36 28.93 -13.77
N GLN A 77 -0.22 28.56 -14.36
CA GLN A 77 0.38 29.29 -15.48
C GLN A 77 1.20 28.31 -16.35
N PRO A 78 0.95 28.23 -17.67
CA PRO A 78 1.75 27.41 -18.57
C PRO A 78 3.03 28.18 -18.93
N ALA A 79 4.18 27.68 -18.51
CA ALA A 79 5.46 28.20 -18.94
C ALA A 79 5.79 27.65 -20.34
N ASP A 80 5.68 28.53 -21.33
CA ASP A 80 6.12 28.35 -22.71
C ASP A 80 7.63 28.05 -22.75
N ARG A 81 8.01 26.82 -23.14
CA ARG A 81 9.40 26.32 -23.08
C ARG A 81 10.14 26.29 -24.42
N ASN A 82 9.57 26.80 -25.52
CA ASN A 82 10.14 26.44 -26.84
C ASN A 82 10.51 27.59 -27.80
N ALA A 83 10.85 28.76 -27.27
CA ALA A 83 11.31 29.90 -28.09
C ALA A 83 12.83 29.99 -28.31
N ALA A 84 13.66 29.20 -27.61
CA ALA A 84 15.10 29.45 -27.55
C ALA A 84 16.00 28.69 -28.56
N ASN A 85 15.47 27.79 -29.41
CA ASN A 85 16.32 26.98 -30.31
C ASN A 85 16.43 27.52 -31.76
N ARG A 86 16.01 28.76 -32.02
CA ARG A 86 16.14 29.42 -33.33
C ARG A 86 17.25 30.47 -33.32
N SER A 87 18.51 30.09 -33.10
CA SER A 87 19.68 30.89 -33.52
C SER A 87 20.99 30.15 -33.26
N ARG A 88 21.28 29.13 -34.08
CA ARG A 88 22.66 28.77 -34.45
C ARG A 88 22.66 28.30 -35.90
N GLY A 89 22.59 29.28 -36.82
CA GLY A 89 23.07 29.06 -38.18
C GLY A 89 24.60 29.10 -38.17
N SER A 90 25.24 28.20 -38.90
CA SER A 90 26.06 28.56 -40.08
C SER A 90 26.91 27.36 -40.51
N LYS A 91 26.82 27.06 -41.81
CA LYS A 91 27.71 26.20 -42.60
C LYS A 91 29.20 26.58 -42.42
N PRO A 92 30.12 25.66 -42.70
CA PRO A 92 30.60 25.43 -44.07
C PRO A 92 30.15 24.11 -44.70
#